data_AF-A0A9W7E926-F1
#
_entry.id   AF-A0A9W7E926-F1
#
_cell.length_a   1.000
_cell.length_b   1.000
_cell.length_c   1.000
_cell.angle_alpha   90.00
_cell.angle_beta   90.00
_cell.angle_gamma   90.00
#
_symmetry.space_group_name_H-M   'P 1'
#
loop_
_entity.id
_entity.type
_entity.pdbx_description
1 polymer ?
#
loop_
_entity_poly.entity_id
_entity_poly.type
_entity_poly.pdbx_seq_one_letter_code
_entity_poly.pdbx_strand_id
1 'polypeptide(L)'
;LRGISRKWKASDEIEGSSSVAGGAIPKVEQKRVGTKGKSFMSTGFGDVTGISWCVGYNEPTLAVLHQPRGRTWAGRSSERVRPSWITTVSAGVEQHRATVIWQSRVLPNDTLYITAVPSPTVGMIVAVAKNTVSLVLPGGVVKHTLATNGYAKAGLV
;
A
#
# COMPACT_ATOMS: atom_id res chain seq x y z
N LEU A 1 -45.90 -6.58 15.37
CA LEU A 1 -45.22 -5.80 14.31
C LEU A 1 -45.19 -4.33 14.72
N ARG A 2 -44.13 -3.87 15.41
CA ARG A 2 -43.96 -2.45 15.80
C ARG A 2 -42.95 -1.80 14.85
N GLY A 3 -43.44 -0.95 13.96
CA GLY A 3 -42.63 -0.22 12.99
C GLY A 3 -41.98 1.01 13.62
N ILE A 4 -40.66 1.10 13.55
CA ILE A 4 -39.86 2.25 13.99
C ILE A 4 -39.71 3.19 12.79
N SER A 5 -40.43 4.31 12.83
CA SER A 5 -40.32 5.40 11.86
C SER A 5 -39.09 6.26 12.17
N ARG A 6 -38.14 6.35 11.23
CA ARG A 6 -37.00 7.27 11.31
C ARG A 6 -37.33 8.56 10.55
N LYS A 7 -37.52 9.65 11.30
CA LYS A 7 -37.58 11.00 10.76
C LYS A 7 -36.18 11.40 10.25
N TRP A 8 -36.06 11.61 8.95
CA TRP A 8 -34.93 12.32 8.36
C TRP A 8 -35.17 13.83 8.53
N LYS A 9 -34.18 14.55 9.07
CA LYS A 9 -34.20 16.01 9.13
C LYS A 9 -33.13 16.51 8.15
N ALA A 10 -33.58 16.93 6.98
CA ALA A 10 -32.78 17.65 6.00
C ALA A 10 -33.17 19.12 6.11
N SER A 11 -32.20 19.97 6.39
CA SER A 11 -32.12 21.41 6.13
C SER A 11 -30.80 21.87 6.80
N ASP A 12 -30.01 22.79 6.25
CA ASP A 12 -30.44 24.09 5.79
C ASP A 12 -29.72 24.55 4.51
N GLU A 13 -30.48 25.31 3.74
CA GLU A 13 -30.19 25.91 2.45
C GLU A 13 -29.06 26.94 2.51
N ILE A 14 -28.32 27.01 1.42
CA ILE A 14 -27.32 28.05 1.15
C ILE A 14 -28.09 29.25 0.57
N GLU A 15 -28.46 30.21 1.41
CA GLU A 15 -28.87 31.53 0.94
C GLU A 15 -27.62 32.38 0.66
N GLY A 16 -27.41 32.70 -0.61
CA GLY A 16 -26.48 33.74 -1.01
C GLY A 16 -27.13 35.12 -0.88
N SER A 17 -26.47 36.05 -0.19
CA SER A 17 -26.63 37.48 -0.47
C SER A 17 -25.34 38.27 -0.19
N SER A 18 -25.00 39.07 -1.19
CA SER A 18 -24.10 40.24 -1.26
C SER A 18 -23.35 40.73 0.00
N SER A 19 -22.05 41.00 -0.14
CA SER A 19 -21.50 42.36 -0.33
C SER A 19 -20.01 42.47 0.07
N VAL A 20 -19.37 43.44 -0.58
CA VAL A 20 -17.97 43.91 -0.55
C VAL A 20 -17.42 44.17 0.87
N ALA A 21 -16.20 43.71 1.16
CA ALA A 21 -15.07 44.50 1.71
C ALA A 21 -13.89 43.60 2.12
N GLY A 22 -12.66 44.05 1.86
CA GLY A 22 -11.43 43.35 2.22
C GLY A 22 -11.31 43.10 3.72
N GLY A 23 -11.03 41.86 4.09
CA GLY A 23 -10.80 41.44 5.48
C GLY A 23 -10.13 40.06 5.50
N ALA A 24 -9.13 39.92 6.37
CA ALA A 24 -8.22 38.77 6.45
C ALA A 24 -8.92 37.40 6.49
N ILE A 25 -8.31 36.41 5.81
CA ILE A 25 -8.72 35.00 5.83
C ILE A 25 -8.69 34.50 7.29
N PRO A 26 -9.81 34.05 7.89
CA PRO A 26 -9.78 33.49 9.22
C PRO A 26 -9.01 32.17 9.21
N LYS A 27 -8.03 32.04 10.11
CA LYS A 27 -7.28 30.81 10.33
C LYS A 27 -8.22 29.77 10.92
N VAL A 28 -8.80 28.92 10.08
CA VAL A 28 -9.63 27.79 10.52
C VAL A 28 -8.73 26.83 11.28
N GLU A 29 -8.78 26.89 12.60
CA GLU A 29 -8.15 25.90 13.46
C GLU A 29 -8.93 24.58 13.33
N GLN A 30 -8.43 23.70 12.45
CA GLN A 30 -8.92 22.34 12.34
C GLN A 30 -8.64 21.61 13.66
N LYS A 31 -9.61 21.64 14.56
CA LYS A 31 -9.63 20.84 15.77
C LYS A 31 -9.64 19.37 15.36
N ARG A 32 -8.45 18.75 15.31
CA ARG A 32 -8.28 17.32 15.03
C ARG A 32 -9.06 16.57 16.11
N VAL A 33 -10.20 16.00 15.74
CA VAL A 33 -10.98 15.14 16.63
C VAL A 33 -10.11 13.93 16.96
N GLY A 34 -9.46 13.99 18.13
CA GLY A 34 -8.64 12.92 18.65
C GLY A 34 -9.53 11.74 18.99
N THR A 35 -9.61 10.76 18.10
CA THR A 35 -10.19 9.45 18.39
C THR A 35 -9.28 8.76 19.41
N LYS A 36 -9.59 8.90 20.70
CA LYS A 36 -8.92 8.17 21.78
C LYS A 36 -9.18 6.67 21.59
N GLY A 37 -8.13 5.86 21.64
CA GLY A 37 -8.21 4.48 22.10
C GLY A 37 -8.57 3.41 21.07
N LYS A 38 -8.03 3.46 19.85
CA LYS A 38 -7.77 2.20 19.11
C LYS A 38 -6.27 1.98 19.17
N SER A 39 -5.83 0.98 19.93
CA SER A 39 -4.50 0.42 19.78
C SER A 39 -4.38 -0.01 18.33
N PHE A 40 -3.72 0.82 17.52
CA PHE A 40 -3.42 0.49 16.15
C PHE A 40 -2.49 -0.71 16.22
N MET A 41 -3.04 -1.92 16.02
CA MET A 41 -2.23 -3.12 15.89
C MET A 41 -1.34 -2.93 14.66
N SER A 42 -0.12 -2.44 14.89
CA SER A 42 0.87 -2.32 13.85
C SER A 42 1.42 -3.71 13.59
N THR A 43 1.02 -4.32 12.48
CA THR A 43 1.47 -5.65 12.03
C THR A 43 2.94 -5.66 11.56
N GLY A 44 3.70 -4.59 11.78
CA GLY A 44 5.10 -4.43 11.33
C GLY A 44 5.26 -4.16 9.82
N PHE A 45 4.23 -4.40 9.01
CA PHE A 45 4.24 -4.17 7.56
C PHE A 45 4.08 -2.69 7.17
N GLY A 46 3.58 -1.82 8.06
CA GLY A 46 3.31 -0.44 7.70
C GLY A 46 2.17 -0.34 6.67
N ASP A 47 2.38 0.38 5.57
CA ASP A 47 1.34 0.62 4.55
C ASP A 47 1.32 -0.51 3.50
N VAL A 48 0.24 -1.28 3.46
CA VAL A 48 0.09 -2.41 2.52
C VAL A 48 -0.59 -1.93 1.24
N THR A 49 0.11 -2.07 0.12
CA THR A 49 -0.37 -1.60 -1.19
C THR A 49 -1.04 -2.72 -2.00
N GLY A 50 -0.56 -3.95 -1.87
CA GLY A 50 -1.07 -5.07 -2.66
C GLY A 50 -0.72 -6.42 -2.07
N ILE A 51 -1.48 -7.43 -2.46
CA ILE A 51 -1.35 -8.80 -1.98
C ILE A 51 -1.57 -9.75 -3.18
N SER A 52 -0.80 -10.83 -3.25
CA SER A 52 -0.96 -11.87 -4.27
C SER A 52 -0.61 -13.25 -3.72
N TRP A 53 -1.35 -14.28 -4.13
CA TRP A 53 -1.05 -15.67 -3.78
C TRP A 53 0.13 -16.18 -4.61
N CYS A 54 1.10 -16.79 -3.95
CA CYS A 54 2.24 -17.41 -4.63
C CYS A 54 1.86 -18.78 -5.18
N VAL A 55 2.41 -19.13 -6.34
CA VAL A 55 2.18 -20.42 -7.00
C VAL A 55 3.38 -21.36 -6.75
N GLY A 56 3.11 -22.64 -6.49
CA GLY A 56 4.12 -23.70 -6.40
C GLY A 56 4.67 -24.00 -5.01
N TYR A 57 4.18 -23.34 -3.96
CA TYR A 57 4.47 -23.73 -2.58
C TYR A 57 3.53 -24.84 -2.12
N ASN A 58 4.02 -25.72 -1.23
CA ASN A 58 3.21 -26.80 -0.64
C ASN A 58 2.16 -26.26 0.35
N GLU A 59 2.47 -25.15 1.02
CA GLU A 59 1.57 -24.44 1.92
C GLU A 59 1.00 -23.18 1.22
N PRO A 60 -0.22 -22.75 1.57
CA PRO A 60 -0.80 -21.54 1.01
C PRO A 60 0.06 -20.33 1.40
N THR A 61 0.77 -19.80 0.40
CA THR A 61 1.78 -18.77 0.58
C THR A 61 1.31 -17.45 -0.03
N LEU A 62 1.38 -16.39 0.74
CA LEU A 62 0.92 -15.05 0.39
C LEU A 62 2.09 -14.08 0.27
N ALA A 63 2.18 -13.35 -0.82
CA ALA A 63 3.09 -12.22 -0.95
C ALA A 63 2.37 -10.92 -0.63
N VAL A 64 2.99 -10.10 0.22
CA VAL A 64 2.48 -8.81 0.66
C VAL A 64 3.43 -7.73 0.20
N LEU A 65 2.94 -6.80 -0.62
CA LEU A 65 3.63 -5.58 -1.02
C LEU A 65 3.32 -4.48 -0.01
N HIS A 66 4.34 -3.96 0.66
CA HIS A 66 4.17 -2.94 1.69
C HIS A 66 5.32 -1.94 1.77
N GLN A 67 5.05 -0.81 2.44
CA GLN A 67 6.02 0.23 2.75
C GLN A 67 6.08 0.42 4.28
N PRO A 68 7.10 -0.13 4.97
CA PRO A 68 7.15 -0.16 6.44
C PRO A 68 7.30 1.23 7.06
N ARG A 69 7.93 2.16 6.33
CA ARG A 69 8.20 3.53 6.78
C ARG A 69 7.15 4.54 6.28
N GLY A 70 5.97 4.04 5.88
CA GLY A 70 4.84 4.81 5.37
C GLY A 70 4.95 5.16 3.87
N ARG A 71 3.80 5.51 3.28
CA ARG A 71 3.68 5.70 1.84
C ARG A 71 4.60 6.79 1.29
N THR A 72 5.29 6.55 0.19
CA THR A 72 5.96 7.60 -0.59
C THR A 72 5.14 8.03 -1.78
N TRP A 73 5.20 9.32 -2.09
CA TRP A 73 4.62 9.91 -3.30
C TRP A 73 5.68 10.76 -4.00
N ALA A 74 5.45 11.08 -5.28
CA ALA A 74 6.46 11.67 -6.15
C ALA A 74 7.11 12.95 -5.59
N GLY A 75 6.34 13.86 -5.00
CA GLY A 75 6.87 15.11 -4.46
C GLY A 75 7.70 14.97 -3.18
N ARG A 76 7.72 13.79 -2.55
CA ARG A 76 8.65 13.48 -1.44
C ARG A 76 9.80 12.55 -1.85
N SER A 77 9.87 12.17 -3.13
CA SER A 77 10.89 11.25 -3.63
C SER A 77 12.29 11.88 -3.66
N SER A 78 12.40 13.20 -3.71
CA SER A 78 13.68 13.93 -3.70
C SER A 78 14.35 13.95 -2.32
N GLU A 79 13.56 13.97 -1.25
CA GLU A 79 14.07 14.09 0.13
C GLU A 79 14.39 12.73 0.74
N ARG A 80 13.51 11.73 0.55
CA ARG A 80 13.68 10.41 1.15
C ARG A 80 12.98 9.33 0.35
N VAL A 81 13.72 8.69 -0.55
CA VAL A 81 13.27 7.47 -1.23
C VAL A 81 13.08 6.38 -0.18
N ARG A 82 11.85 5.91 0.00
CA ARG A 82 11.56 4.71 0.81
C ARG A 82 11.26 3.56 -0.15
N PRO A 83 12.07 2.50 -0.17
CA PRO A 83 11.81 1.36 -1.03
C PRO A 83 10.53 0.64 -0.62
N SER A 84 9.84 0.08 -1.60
CA SER A 84 8.77 -0.88 -1.36
C SER A 84 9.36 -2.24 -1.01
N TRP A 85 8.69 -2.98 -0.15
CA TRP A 85 9.12 -4.30 0.31
C TRP A 85 8.08 -5.33 -0.10
N ILE A 86 8.54 -6.52 -0.49
CA ILE A 86 7.69 -7.70 -0.63
C ILE A 86 8.03 -8.65 0.49
N THR A 87 7.07 -8.98 1.34
CA THR A 87 7.22 -10.04 2.33
C THR A 87 6.34 -11.22 1.96
N THR A 88 6.94 -12.39 1.88
CA THR A 88 6.24 -13.62 1.56
C THR A 88 6.01 -14.43 2.82
N VAL A 89 4.75 -14.75 3.07
CA VAL A 89 4.24 -15.36 4.30
C VAL A 89 3.61 -16.70 3.96
N SER A 90 4.11 -17.78 4.56
CA SER A 90 3.43 -19.08 4.54
C SER A 90 2.38 -19.13 5.63
N ALA A 91 1.18 -19.60 5.30
CA ALA A 91 0.14 -19.88 6.28
C ALA A 91 0.00 -21.39 6.49
N GLY A 92 0.51 -21.90 7.61
CA GLY A 92 0.25 -23.26 8.07
C GLY A 92 -1.18 -23.33 8.61
N VAL A 93 -2.10 -23.84 7.78
CA VAL A 93 -3.54 -23.91 8.12
C VAL A 93 -3.78 -24.82 9.32
N GLU A 94 -3.10 -25.98 9.34
CA GLU A 94 -3.21 -26.97 10.42
C GLU A 94 -2.66 -26.44 11.77
N GLN A 95 -1.55 -25.71 11.74
CA GLN A 95 -0.91 -25.19 12.95
C GLN A 95 -1.38 -23.78 13.32
N HIS A 96 -2.33 -23.20 12.57
CA HIS A 96 -2.80 -21.82 12.71
C HIS A 96 -1.66 -20.79 12.84
N ARG A 97 -0.57 -21.00 12.10
CA ARG A 97 0.66 -20.19 12.22
C ARG A 97 1.04 -19.59 10.88
N ALA A 98 1.32 -18.29 10.90
CA ALA A 98 1.92 -17.59 9.77
C ALA A 98 3.43 -17.41 10.00
N THR A 99 4.24 -17.71 8.98
CA THR A 99 5.70 -17.52 9.03
C THR A 99 6.19 -16.75 7.82
N VAL A 100 7.16 -15.85 8.02
CA VAL A 100 7.79 -15.14 6.90
C VAL A 100 8.86 -16.07 6.31
N ILE A 101 8.72 -16.43 5.04
CA ILE A 101 9.67 -17.31 4.34
C ILE A 101 10.85 -16.47 3.83
N TRP A 102 10.55 -15.37 3.15
CA TRP A 102 11.55 -14.47 2.60
C TRP A 102 10.99 -13.07 2.42
N GLN A 103 11.90 -12.11 2.22
CA GLN A 103 11.54 -10.72 2.00
C GLN A 103 12.48 -10.07 0.97
N SER A 104 11.93 -9.29 0.05
CA SER A 104 12.70 -8.38 -0.80
C SER A 104 12.56 -6.95 -0.30
N ARG A 105 13.68 -6.23 -0.20
CA ARG A 105 13.74 -4.86 0.35
C ARG A 105 14.21 -3.80 -0.66
N VAL A 106 14.46 -4.22 -1.90
CA VAL A 106 15.14 -3.43 -2.92
C VAL A 106 14.17 -3.00 -4.02
N LEU A 107 12.85 -3.05 -3.78
CA LEU A 107 11.91 -2.66 -4.81
C LEU A 107 11.78 -1.14 -4.93
N PRO A 108 11.54 -0.66 -6.16
CA PRO A 108 11.20 0.73 -6.43
C PRO A 108 10.03 1.21 -5.56
N ASN A 109 10.13 2.46 -5.11
CA ASN A 109 9.17 3.11 -4.22
C ASN A 109 7.79 3.34 -4.86
N ASP A 110 7.71 3.24 -6.18
CA ASP A 110 6.52 3.43 -7.01
C ASP A 110 5.87 2.12 -7.44
N THR A 111 6.22 1.00 -6.79
CA THR A 111 5.56 -0.31 -7.01
C THR A 111 4.07 -0.22 -6.67
N LEU A 112 3.21 -0.58 -7.63
CA LEU A 112 1.75 -0.47 -7.53
C LEU A 112 1.11 -1.78 -7.11
N TYR A 113 1.51 -2.88 -7.75
CA TYR A 113 0.95 -4.20 -7.47
C TYR A 113 1.96 -5.29 -7.77
N ILE A 114 1.66 -6.48 -7.26
CA ILE A 114 2.44 -7.69 -7.48
C ILE A 114 1.53 -8.77 -8.04
N THR A 115 2.08 -9.62 -8.90
CA THR A 115 1.38 -10.78 -9.42
C THR A 115 2.30 -11.99 -9.40
N ALA A 116 1.78 -13.14 -8.98
CA ALA A 116 2.51 -14.39 -9.09
C ALA A 116 2.50 -14.89 -10.53
N VAL A 117 3.63 -15.44 -10.98
CA VAL A 117 3.74 -15.98 -12.33
C VAL A 117 3.37 -17.46 -12.32
N PRO A 118 2.42 -17.91 -13.14
CA PRO A 118 2.09 -19.33 -13.26
C PRO A 118 3.14 -20.06 -14.10
N SER A 119 4.16 -20.64 -13.45
CA SER A 119 5.25 -21.47 -14.04
C SER A 119 6.22 -20.70 -14.99
N PRO A 120 7.52 -21.04 -15.13
CA PRO A 120 8.23 -22.30 -14.82
C PRO A 120 8.87 -22.42 -13.43
N THR A 121 8.96 -21.32 -12.66
CA THR A 121 9.68 -21.33 -11.36
C THR A 121 8.70 -21.09 -10.21
N VAL A 122 8.75 -21.97 -9.20
CA VAL A 122 8.00 -21.84 -7.96
C VAL A 122 8.22 -20.47 -7.33
N GLY A 123 7.15 -19.82 -6.86
CA GLY A 123 7.22 -18.62 -6.03
C GLY A 123 7.78 -17.37 -6.70
N MET A 124 7.79 -17.34 -8.03
CA MET A 124 8.22 -16.19 -8.80
C MET A 124 7.13 -15.11 -8.82
N ILE A 125 7.54 -13.86 -8.62
CA ILE A 125 6.66 -12.71 -8.53
C ILE A 125 7.10 -11.64 -9.51
N VAL A 126 6.16 -11.08 -10.25
CA VAL A 126 6.37 -9.85 -11.02
C VAL A 126 5.84 -8.70 -10.19
N ALA A 127 6.73 -7.75 -9.91
CA ALA A 127 6.41 -6.48 -9.29
C ALA A 127 6.27 -5.41 -10.36
N VAL A 128 5.09 -4.82 -10.45
CA VAL A 128 4.79 -3.77 -11.42
C VAL A 128 4.80 -2.43 -10.70
N ALA A 129 5.75 -1.59 -11.06
CA ALA A 129 5.82 -0.19 -10.66
C ALA A 129 5.37 0.73 -11.79
N LYS A 130 5.28 2.03 -11.51
CA LYS A 130 4.90 3.01 -12.53
C LYS A 130 5.94 3.09 -13.65
N ASN A 131 7.22 3.07 -13.28
CA ASN A 131 8.31 3.29 -14.22
C ASN A 131 9.14 2.02 -14.50
N THR A 132 8.93 0.95 -13.74
CA THR A 132 9.70 -0.29 -13.88
C THR A 132 8.83 -1.53 -13.70
N VAL A 133 9.26 -2.64 -14.30
CA VAL A 133 8.72 -3.97 -14.06
C VAL A 133 9.88 -4.85 -13.61
N SER A 134 9.76 -5.47 -12.44
CA SER A 134 10.83 -6.28 -11.84
C SER A 134 10.37 -7.71 -11.60
N LEU A 135 11.21 -8.67 -11.97
CA LEU A 135 11.04 -10.08 -11.69
C LEU A 135 11.77 -10.42 -10.39
N VAL A 136 11.03 -10.89 -9.40
CA VAL A 136 11.52 -11.28 -8.08
C VAL A 136 11.46 -12.79 -7.96
N LEU A 137 12.60 -13.40 -7.66
CA LEU A 137 12.72 -14.81 -7.39
C LEU A 137 12.41 -15.13 -5.92
N PRO A 138 12.08 -16.39 -5.60
CA PRO A 138 12.11 -16.87 -4.22
C PRO A 138 13.44 -16.53 -3.54
N GLY A 139 13.38 -16.16 -2.26
CA GLY A 139 14.55 -15.66 -1.53
C GLY A 139 14.72 -14.14 -1.57
N GLY A 140 13.85 -13.42 -2.30
CA GLY A 140 13.79 -11.96 -2.27
C GLY A 140 14.78 -11.26 -3.21
N VAL A 141 15.43 -12.00 -4.09
CA VAL A 141 16.38 -11.47 -5.08
C VAL A 141 15.62 -10.95 -6.30
N VAL A 142 15.93 -9.71 -6.70
CA VAL A 142 15.42 -9.12 -7.96
C VAL A 142 16.34 -9.60 -9.09
N LYS A 143 15.83 -10.42 -10.00
CA LYS A 143 16.64 -11.02 -11.07
C LYS A 143 16.74 -10.14 -12.31
N HIS A 144 15.60 -9.60 -12.74
CA HIS A 144 15.50 -8.79 -13.95
C HIS A 144 14.63 -7.58 -13.66
N THR A 145 15.04 -6.41 -14.14
CA THR A 145 14.26 -5.17 -14.06
C THR A 145 14.26 -4.50 -15.41
N LEU A 146 13.07 -4.19 -15.91
CA LEU A 146 12.83 -3.48 -17.15
C LEU A 146 12.32 -2.09 -16.82
N ALA A 147 13.01 -1.06 -17.30
CA ALA A 147 12.48 0.31 -17.29
C ALA A 147 11.43 0.44 -18.39
N THR A 148 10.24 0.92 -18.04
CA THR A 148 9.14 1.14 -18.98
C THR A 148 9.15 2.54 -19.58
N ASN A 149 9.89 3.48 -18.96
CA ASN A 149 10.01 4.87 -19.41
C ASN A 149 11.35 5.49 -18.98
N GLY A 150 11.63 6.71 -19.45
CA GLY A 150 12.86 7.46 -19.14
C GLY A 150 12.97 8.01 -17.71
N TYR A 151 11.94 7.86 -16.87
CA TYR A 151 11.99 8.28 -15.46
C TYR A 151 12.59 7.20 -14.55
N ALA A 152 12.68 5.95 -15.02
CA ALA A 152 13.31 4.88 -14.29
C ALA A 152 14.82 4.84 -14.51
N LYS A 153 15.56 4.65 -13.42
CA LYS A 153 16.94 4.19 -13.49
C LYS A 153 16.92 2.66 -13.50
N ALA A 154 17.09 2.04 -14.66
CA ALA A 154 17.35 0.60 -14.76
C ALA A 154 18.77 0.32 -14.26
N GLY A 155 18.92 0.06 -12.96
CA GLY A 155 20.15 -0.46 -12.38
C GLY A 155 19.91 -1.89 -11.91
N LEU A 156 20.73 -2.83 -12.37
CA LEU A 156 20.94 -4.09 -11.66
C LEU A 156 21.56 -3.72 -10.30
N VAL A 157 20.87 -4.03 -9.21
CA VAL A 157 21.44 -4.05 -7.85
C VAL A 157 21.83 -5.49 -7.55
#